data_AF-A0A9Q1N0D7-F1
#
_entry.id   AF-A0A9Q1N0D7-F1
#
_cell.length_a   1.000
_cell.length_b   1.000
_cell.length_c   1.000
_cell.angle_alpha   90.00
_cell.angle_beta   90.00
_cell.angle_gamma   90.00
#
_symmetry.space_group_name_H-M   'P 1'
#
loop_
_entity.id
_entity.type
_entity.pdbx_description
1 polymer ?
#
loop_
_entity_poly.entity_id
_entity_poly.type
_entity_poly.pdbx_seq_one_letter_code
_entity_poly.pdbx_strand_id
1 'polypeptide(L)'
;MGRVRTKTVKKSSRQVIERYYSKMTLDFHTNKKILEEVAIIPSKRLRNKIAGFSTHLMKRIQKGPVRGISLKLQEEERERRMDFVPDESAINTERIEVDKETIDLLSSMGMSELPGVVLKEEVPVAMTVPVGGFGGGRGRDFHTNKKILEEVAIIPSKRLRNKIAGFSTHLVKRIQKGPIRGISLKLQEEERERRMDFVPDESAINTDRIEVDKETIDLLVSMGMSELPGVVLKEEVLSLLVVFGGGRGGFGGRGGGHGGC
;
A
#
# COMPACT_ATOMS: atom_id res chain seq x y z
N MET A 1 3.88 -36.54 -8.96
CA MET A 1 2.59 -35.82 -8.75
C MET A 1 2.35 -35.55 -7.27
N GLY A 2 1.92 -34.34 -6.88
CA GLY A 2 1.86 -33.89 -5.47
C GLY A 2 0.59 -34.27 -4.69
N ARG A 3 0.72 -34.48 -3.37
CA ARG A 3 -0.37 -34.84 -2.43
C ARG A 3 -1.16 -33.62 -1.92
N VAL A 4 -1.52 -32.71 -2.81
CA VAL A 4 -2.26 -31.48 -2.48
C VAL A 4 -3.76 -31.79 -2.39
N ARG A 5 -4.42 -31.31 -1.33
CA ARG A 5 -5.87 -31.49 -1.11
C ARG A 5 -6.66 -30.37 -1.80
N THR A 6 -7.78 -30.72 -2.42
CA THR A 6 -8.67 -29.78 -3.13
C THR A 6 -9.42 -28.86 -2.18
N LYS A 7 -9.96 -27.75 -2.72
CA LYS A 7 -10.78 -26.79 -1.96
C LYS A 7 -12.00 -27.42 -1.28
N THR A 8 -12.63 -28.38 -1.94
CA THR A 8 -13.81 -29.11 -1.42
C THR A 8 -13.48 -29.87 -0.14
N VAL A 9 -12.42 -30.69 -0.17
CA VAL A 9 -11.95 -31.42 1.01
C VAL A 9 -11.62 -30.46 2.16
N LYS A 10 -10.89 -29.38 1.87
CA LYS A 10 -10.50 -28.39 2.89
C LYS A 10 -11.72 -27.68 3.49
N LYS A 11 -12.69 -27.27 2.67
CA LYS A 11 -13.92 -26.58 3.11
C LYS A 11 -14.80 -27.50 3.96
N SER A 12 -15.11 -28.70 3.46
CA SER A 12 -15.94 -29.66 4.19
C SER A 12 -15.34 -30.06 5.52
N SER A 13 -14.02 -30.27 5.59
CA SER A 13 -13.36 -30.66 6.84
C SER A 13 -13.44 -29.57 7.91
N ARG A 14 -13.29 -28.29 7.53
CA ARG A 14 -13.45 -27.17 8.48
C ARG A 14 -14.87 -27.09 9.01
N GLN A 15 -15.86 -27.17 8.13
CA GLN A 15 -17.27 -27.14 8.51
C GLN A 15 -17.65 -28.26 9.49
N VAL A 16 -17.12 -29.48 9.29
CA VAL A 16 -17.36 -30.59 10.22
C VAL A 16 -16.73 -30.31 11.59
N ILE A 17 -15.51 -29.75 11.62
CA ILE A 17 -14.81 -29.42 12.86
C ILE A 17 -15.50 -28.29 13.62
N GLU A 18 -15.94 -27.23 12.93
CA GLU A 18 -16.65 -26.09 13.53
C GLU A 18 -17.95 -26.52 14.22
N ARG A 19 -18.70 -27.46 13.61
CA ARG A 19 -20.00 -27.90 14.13
C ARG A 19 -19.92 -29.05 15.13
N TYR A 20 -18.98 -29.98 14.94
CA TYR A 20 -18.93 -31.25 15.67
C TYR A 20 -17.61 -31.45 16.42
N TYR A 21 -16.97 -30.37 16.88
CA TYR A 21 -15.69 -30.44 17.59
C TYR A 21 -15.68 -31.48 18.72
N SER A 22 -16.73 -31.50 19.56
CA SER A 22 -16.83 -32.38 20.74
C SER A 22 -16.85 -33.87 20.41
N LYS A 23 -17.31 -34.25 19.21
CA LYS A 23 -17.38 -35.66 18.79
C LYS A 23 -16.10 -36.12 18.09
N MET A 24 -15.34 -35.19 17.54
CA MET A 24 -14.19 -35.48 16.70
C MET A 24 -12.94 -35.76 17.52
N THR A 25 -12.08 -36.65 17.04
CA THR A 25 -10.88 -37.12 17.76
C THR A 25 -9.61 -36.97 16.91
N LEU A 26 -8.46 -37.41 17.41
CA LEU A 26 -7.19 -37.40 16.66
C LEU A 26 -7.02 -38.63 15.76
N ASP A 27 -7.81 -39.69 16.01
CA ASP A 27 -7.71 -40.95 15.29
C ASP A 27 -8.46 -40.89 13.94
N PHE A 28 -7.93 -41.61 12.96
CA PHE A 28 -8.48 -41.65 11.61
C PHE A 28 -9.71 -42.54 11.52
N HIS A 29 -9.73 -43.69 12.20
CA HIS A 29 -10.79 -44.68 12.04
C HIS A 29 -12.07 -44.23 12.74
N THR A 30 -11.95 -43.64 13.92
CA THR A 30 -13.06 -43.00 14.64
C THR A 30 -13.67 -41.86 13.82
N ASN A 31 -12.86 -40.92 13.34
CA ASN A 31 -13.33 -39.79 12.54
C ASN A 31 -13.96 -40.24 11.21
N LYS A 32 -13.50 -41.35 10.63
CA LYS A 32 -14.12 -41.93 9.43
C LYS A 32 -15.55 -42.41 9.72
N LYS A 33 -15.79 -43.04 10.87
CA LYS A 33 -17.14 -43.47 11.31
C LYS A 33 -18.03 -42.27 11.63
N ILE A 34 -17.52 -41.28 12.35
CA ILE A 34 -18.26 -40.04 12.65
C ILE A 34 -18.70 -39.33 11.37
N LEU A 35 -17.84 -39.30 10.34
CA LEU A 35 -18.19 -38.71 9.04
C LEU A 35 -19.26 -39.50 8.27
N GLU A 36 -19.47 -40.79 8.57
CA GLU A 36 -20.55 -41.58 7.99
C GLU A 36 -21.90 -41.21 8.62
N GLU A 37 -21.91 -40.86 9.89
CA GLU A 37 -23.10 -40.42 10.62
C GLU A 37 -23.46 -38.95 10.35
N VAL A 38 -22.44 -38.08 10.30
CA VAL A 38 -22.63 -36.63 10.21
C VAL A 38 -22.95 -36.15 8.80
N ALA A 39 -22.42 -36.80 7.77
CA ALA A 39 -22.52 -36.31 6.40
C ALA A 39 -22.72 -37.42 5.37
N ILE A 40 -23.65 -37.19 4.44
CA ILE A 40 -23.85 -38.05 3.28
C ILE A 40 -22.74 -37.77 2.27
N ILE A 41 -21.66 -38.58 2.33
CA ILE A 41 -20.52 -38.47 1.41
C ILE A 41 -20.63 -39.58 0.35
N PRO A 42 -20.76 -39.24 -0.95
CA PRO A 42 -21.11 -40.21 -1.99
C PRO A 42 -19.99 -41.21 -2.30
N SER A 43 -18.72 -40.84 -2.07
CA SER A 43 -17.59 -41.71 -2.39
C SER A 43 -16.67 -41.99 -1.21
N LYS A 44 -16.27 -43.25 -1.08
CA LYS A 44 -15.28 -43.74 -0.10
C LYS A 44 -13.97 -42.95 -0.16
N ARG A 45 -13.50 -42.61 -1.37
CA ARG A 45 -12.26 -41.86 -1.56
C ARG A 45 -12.35 -40.43 -1.05
N LEU A 46 -13.50 -39.75 -1.21
CA LEU A 46 -13.70 -38.41 -0.65
C LEU A 46 -13.82 -38.46 0.87
N ARG A 47 -14.56 -39.44 1.41
CA ARG A 47 -14.68 -39.68 2.86
C ARG A 47 -13.30 -39.83 3.51
N ASN A 48 -12.45 -40.68 2.95
CA ASN A 48 -11.10 -40.90 3.48
C ASN A 48 -10.22 -39.64 3.39
N LYS A 49 -10.35 -38.84 2.31
CA LYS A 49 -9.61 -37.57 2.19
C LYS A 49 -10.06 -36.54 3.21
N ILE A 50 -11.36 -36.45 3.50
CA ILE A 50 -11.93 -35.55 4.50
C ILE A 50 -11.50 -36.02 5.89
N ALA A 51 -11.72 -37.29 6.24
CA ALA A 51 -11.28 -37.87 7.52
C ALA A 51 -9.78 -37.60 7.79
N GLY A 52 -8.93 -37.85 6.80
CA GLY A 52 -7.49 -37.63 6.92
C GLY A 52 -7.06 -36.16 6.96
N PHE A 53 -7.85 -35.23 6.42
CA PHE A 53 -7.56 -33.81 6.54
C PHE A 53 -8.10 -33.25 7.87
N SER A 54 -9.27 -33.72 8.33
CA SER A 54 -9.84 -33.39 9.63
C SER A 54 -8.93 -33.82 10.78
N THR A 55 -8.37 -35.03 10.76
CA THR A 55 -7.38 -35.46 11.78
C THR A 55 -6.15 -34.58 11.79
N HIS A 56 -5.67 -34.16 10.62
CA HIS A 56 -4.52 -33.27 10.50
C HIS A 56 -4.83 -31.88 11.06
N LEU A 57 -6.06 -31.38 10.87
CA LEU A 57 -6.51 -30.14 11.49
C LEU A 57 -6.61 -30.26 13.01
N MET A 58 -7.18 -31.36 13.54
CA MET A 58 -7.26 -31.57 15.00
C MET A 58 -5.88 -31.59 15.67
N LYS A 59 -4.91 -32.27 15.06
CA LYS A 59 -3.50 -32.26 15.54
C LYS A 59 -2.87 -30.86 15.51
N ARG A 60 -3.35 -29.97 14.64
CA ARG A 60 -2.88 -28.58 14.59
C ARG A 60 -3.57 -27.71 15.62
N ILE A 61 -4.88 -27.90 15.83
CA ILE A 61 -5.67 -27.21 16.85
C ILE A 61 -5.07 -27.44 18.25
N GLN A 62 -4.66 -28.67 18.55
CA GLN A 62 -3.97 -28.97 19.82
C GLN A 62 -2.66 -28.21 20.02
N LYS A 63 -1.96 -27.85 18.94
CA LYS A 63 -0.70 -27.10 19.01
C LYS A 63 -0.91 -25.59 19.07
N GLY A 64 -2.12 -25.12 18.79
CA GLY A 64 -2.45 -23.70 18.78
C GLY A 64 -3.61 -23.36 17.83
N PRO A 65 -4.04 -22.08 17.83
CA PRO A 65 -5.16 -21.64 17.03
C PRO A 65 -4.88 -21.81 15.53
N VAL A 66 -5.81 -22.45 14.82
CA VAL A 66 -5.70 -22.67 13.38
C VAL A 66 -6.49 -21.62 12.63
N ARG A 67 -5.82 -20.87 11.75
CA ARG A 67 -6.45 -19.81 10.94
C ARG A 67 -7.66 -20.33 10.15
N GLY A 68 -8.79 -19.65 10.31
CA GLY A 68 -10.01 -19.89 9.56
C GLY A 68 -10.83 -21.10 10.03
N ILE A 69 -10.70 -21.45 11.32
CA ILE A 69 -11.62 -22.33 12.04
C ILE A 69 -12.02 -21.55 13.28
N SER A 70 -13.30 -21.21 13.43
CA SER A 70 -13.82 -20.72 14.70
C SER A 70 -14.29 -21.90 15.54
N LEU A 71 -13.75 -21.99 16.74
CA LEU A 71 -14.30 -22.87 17.77
C LEU A 71 -15.10 -21.97 18.70
N LYS A 72 -16.36 -22.31 18.97
CA LYS A 72 -17.20 -21.54 19.92
C LYS A 72 -16.50 -21.33 21.25
N LEU A 73 -15.76 -22.35 21.71
CA LEU A 73 -14.92 -22.28 22.90
C LEU A 73 -13.85 -21.16 22.83
N GLN A 74 -13.25 -20.95 21.66
CA GLN A 74 -12.28 -19.86 21.45
C GLN A 74 -12.96 -18.50 21.35
N GLU A 75 -14.19 -18.45 20.84
CA GLU A 75 -14.97 -17.21 20.76
C GLU A 75 -15.36 -16.72 22.16
N GLU A 76 -15.86 -17.62 23.02
CA GLU A 76 -16.22 -17.30 24.41
C GLU A 76 -15.01 -16.86 25.25
N GLU A 77 -13.86 -17.55 25.12
CA GLU A 77 -12.63 -17.16 25.84
C GLU A 77 -12.07 -15.82 25.32
N ARG A 78 -12.18 -15.57 24.01
CA ARG A 78 -11.78 -14.30 23.41
C ARG A 78 -12.69 -13.17 23.88
N GLU A 79 -13.99 -13.39 23.95
CA GLU A 79 -14.98 -12.41 24.41
C GLU A 79 -14.70 -12.01 25.86
N ARG A 80 -14.52 -12.98 26.77
CA ARG A 80 -14.12 -12.69 28.17
C ARG A 80 -12.83 -11.88 28.30
N ARG A 81 -11.87 -12.11 27.41
CA ARG A 81 -10.59 -11.37 27.42
C ARG A 81 -10.71 -9.97 26.83
N MET A 82 -11.61 -9.77 25.86
CA MET A 82 -11.87 -8.47 25.24
C MET A 82 -12.76 -7.60 26.13
N ASP A 83 -13.72 -8.21 26.82
CA ASP A 83 -14.63 -7.54 27.77
C ASP A 83 -13.94 -7.21 29.11
N PHE A 84 -12.74 -7.76 29.33
CA PHE A 84 -11.93 -7.44 30.49
C PHE A 84 -11.43 -6.00 30.39
N VAL A 85 -12.14 -5.09 31.05
CA VAL A 85 -11.71 -3.72 31.31
C VAL A 85 -10.88 -3.73 32.59
N PRO A 86 -9.56 -3.40 32.53
CA PRO A 86 -8.75 -3.25 33.73
C PRO A 86 -9.27 -2.10 34.60
N ASP A 87 -9.06 -2.20 35.92
CA ASP A 87 -9.45 -1.14 36.87
C ASP A 87 -8.76 0.20 36.56
N GLU A 88 -7.52 0.15 36.06
CA GLU A 88 -6.76 1.30 35.59
C GLU A 88 -6.68 1.30 34.05
N SER A 89 -7.30 2.30 33.42
CA SER A 89 -7.25 2.47 31.98
C SER A 89 -5.85 2.94 31.54
N ALA A 90 -5.30 2.33 30.49
CA ALA A 90 -4.02 2.75 29.90
C ALA A 90 -4.00 4.20 29.37
N ILE A 91 -5.18 4.81 29.20
CA ILE A 91 -5.34 6.22 28.80
C ILE A 91 -5.16 7.17 30.00
N ASN A 92 -5.31 6.68 31.23
CA ASN A 92 -5.13 7.48 32.45
C ASN A 92 -3.63 7.64 32.74
N THR A 93 -2.93 8.32 31.85
CA THR A 93 -1.54 8.72 32.02
C THR A 93 -1.49 10.11 32.63
N GLU A 94 -0.81 10.26 33.76
CA GLU A 94 -0.63 11.55 34.45
C GLU A 94 0.16 12.58 33.62
N ARG A 95 0.91 12.11 32.61
CA ARG A 95 1.77 12.94 31.76
C ARG A 95 1.61 12.57 30.29
N ILE A 96 1.20 13.53 29.47
CA ILE A 96 1.02 13.44 28.02
C ILE A 96 2.15 14.22 27.36
N GLU A 97 3.06 13.53 26.70
CA GLU A 97 4.15 14.14 25.94
C GLU A 97 3.67 14.57 24.56
N VAL A 98 3.84 15.84 24.22
CA VAL A 98 3.40 16.41 22.93
C VAL A 98 4.51 17.21 22.27
N ASP A 99 4.43 17.28 20.94
CA ASP A 99 5.35 18.06 20.13
C ASP A 99 4.99 19.56 20.19
N LYS A 100 5.93 20.42 19.81
CA LYS A 100 5.79 21.89 19.92
C LYS A 100 4.59 22.41 19.12
N GLU A 101 4.43 21.96 17.89
CA GLU A 101 3.31 22.33 17.01
C GLU A 101 1.96 21.94 17.61
N THR A 102 1.90 20.84 18.38
CA THR A 102 0.65 20.37 19.00
C THR A 102 0.27 21.23 20.20
N ILE A 103 1.24 21.76 20.94
CA ILE A 103 0.99 22.71 22.04
C ILE A 103 0.51 24.06 21.51
N ASP A 104 1.08 24.53 20.39
CA ASP A 104 0.65 25.76 19.74
C ASP A 104 -0.79 25.63 19.23
N LEU A 105 -1.13 24.48 18.64
CA LEU A 105 -2.50 24.14 18.27
C LEU A 105 -3.44 24.14 19.48
N LEU A 106 -3.08 23.46 20.57
CA LEU A 106 -3.88 23.44 21.81
C LEU A 106 -4.09 24.85 22.38
N SER A 107 -3.08 25.71 22.28
CA SER A 107 -3.15 27.12 22.70
C SER A 107 -4.11 27.92 21.82
N SER A 108 -4.09 27.71 20.50
CA SER A 108 -5.01 28.36 19.56
C SER A 108 -6.48 27.94 19.73
N MET A 109 -6.69 26.70 20.20
CA MET A 109 -8.03 26.14 20.47
C MET A 109 -8.56 26.48 21.88
N GLY A 110 -7.81 27.27 22.67
CA GLY A 110 -8.20 27.65 24.03
C GLY A 110 -8.08 26.52 25.06
N MET A 111 -7.27 25.48 24.77
CA MET A 111 -7.00 24.34 25.65
C MET A 111 -5.56 24.35 26.18
N SER A 112 -5.05 25.53 26.52
CA SER A 112 -3.66 25.73 26.98
C SER A 112 -3.38 25.21 28.40
N GLU A 113 -4.41 25.08 29.26
CA GLU A 113 -4.26 24.74 30.68
C GLU A 113 -4.59 23.27 31.00
N LEU A 114 -4.48 22.37 30.01
CA LEU A 114 -4.74 20.96 30.25
C LEU A 114 -3.67 20.35 31.20
N PRO A 115 -4.09 19.76 32.34
CA PRO A 115 -3.15 19.17 33.29
C PRO A 115 -2.43 17.96 32.67
N GLY A 116 -1.12 17.87 32.88
CA GLY A 116 -0.29 16.74 32.45
C GLY A 116 0.33 16.87 31.05
N VAL A 117 0.05 17.93 30.30
CA VAL A 117 0.63 18.16 28.96
C VAL A 117 2.07 18.69 29.09
N VAL A 118 3.06 17.97 28.53
CA VAL A 118 4.48 18.37 28.59
C VAL A 118 5.16 18.24 27.23
N LEU A 119 6.07 19.16 26.91
CA LEU A 119 6.87 19.10 25.68
C LEU A 119 7.80 17.88 25.67
N LYS A 120 7.80 17.17 24.55
CA LYS A 120 8.74 16.07 24.31
C LYS A 120 10.11 16.63 23.96
N GLU A 121 11.15 16.21 24.70
CA GLU A 121 12.53 16.60 24.40
C GLU A 121 13.04 15.83 23.17
N GLU A 122 13.35 16.56 22.10
CA GLU A 122 13.92 16.00 20.88
C GLU A 122 15.36 15.55 21.13
N VAL A 123 15.57 14.23 21.27
CA VAL A 123 16.91 13.65 21.33
C VAL A 123 17.52 13.68 19.93
N PRO A 124 18.67 14.34 19.70
CA PRO A 124 19.27 14.39 18.37
C PRO A 124 19.75 12.99 17.98
N VAL A 125 19.08 12.37 17.02
CA VAL A 125 19.51 11.11 16.42
C VAL A 125 20.75 11.42 15.58
N ALA A 126 21.93 11.07 16.10
CA ALA A 126 23.19 11.22 15.39
C ALA A 126 23.17 10.43 14.07
N MET A 127 23.05 11.13 12.95
CA MET A 127 23.21 10.56 11.62
C MET A 127 24.67 10.16 11.40
N THR A 128 25.01 8.89 11.67
CA THR A 128 26.29 8.33 11.23
C THR A 128 26.18 7.94 9.75
N VAL A 129 26.74 8.75 8.87
CA VAL A 129 26.92 8.42 7.45
C VAL A 129 28.12 7.47 7.33
N PRO A 130 27.98 6.21 6.85
CA PRO A 130 29.14 5.37 6.60
C PRO A 130 29.70 5.71 5.22
N VAL A 131 30.86 6.36 5.22
CA VAL A 131 31.76 6.51 4.07
C VAL A 131 32.37 5.14 3.74
N GLY A 132 32.25 4.70 2.47
CA GLY A 132 33.23 3.78 1.87
C GLY A 132 32.70 2.57 1.09
N GLY A 133 33.03 2.53 -0.21
CA GLY A 133 33.51 1.31 -0.87
C GLY A 133 32.60 0.65 -1.90
N PHE A 134 32.68 1.13 -3.15
CA PHE A 134 32.32 0.35 -4.34
C PHE A 134 33.11 -0.97 -4.35
N GLY A 135 32.41 -2.11 -4.28
CA GLY A 135 33.03 -3.42 -4.37
C GLY A 135 32.00 -4.54 -4.42
N GLY A 136 31.62 -4.95 -5.64
CA GLY A 136 30.70 -6.05 -5.88
C GLY A 136 31.18 -7.35 -5.22
N GLY A 137 30.34 -7.94 -4.37
CA GLY A 137 30.64 -9.21 -3.72
C GLY A 137 29.38 -9.84 -3.15
N ARG A 138 28.96 -10.96 -3.75
CA ARG A 138 27.69 -11.70 -3.57
C ARG A 138 27.27 -12.08 -2.13
N GLY A 139 27.98 -11.66 -1.08
CA GLY A 139 27.67 -11.94 0.32
C GLY A 139 27.64 -10.74 1.27
N ARG A 140 28.03 -9.54 0.83
CA ARG A 140 28.11 -8.34 1.69
C ARG A 140 26.73 -7.78 2.06
N ASP A 141 25.83 -7.69 1.09
CA ASP A 141 24.52 -7.02 1.24
C ASP A 141 23.62 -7.66 2.31
N PHE A 142 23.70 -8.97 2.51
CA PHE A 142 22.85 -9.64 3.52
C PHE A 142 23.31 -9.35 4.94
N HIS A 143 24.63 -9.33 5.15
CA HIS A 143 25.20 -9.11 6.46
C HIS A 143 25.07 -7.64 6.88
N THR A 144 25.20 -6.70 5.94
CA THR A 144 24.95 -5.27 6.18
C THR A 144 23.47 -5.01 6.49
N ASN A 145 22.54 -5.52 5.67
CA ASN A 145 21.10 -5.36 5.93
C ASN A 145 20.64 -6.06 7.21
N LYS A 146 21.30 -7.16 7.61
CA LYS A 146 21.03 -7.84 8.88
C LYS A 146 21.48 -7.00 10.09
N LYS A 147 22.66 -6.34 10.01
CA LYS A 147 23.16 -5.43 11.05
C LYS A 147 22.28 -4.18 11.19
N ILE A 148 21.88 -3.59 10.06
CA ILE A 148 20.92 -2.47 10.04
C ILE A 148 19.60 -2.87 10.73
N LEU A 149 19.10 -4.08 10.50
CA LEU A 149 17.91 -4.59 11.20
C LEU A 149 18.13 -4.93 12.68
N GLU A 150 19.38 -5.07 13.13
CA GLU A 150 19.71 -5.21 14.56
C GLU A 150 19.75 -3.85 15.26
N GLU A 151 20.14 -2.79 14.55
CA GLU A 151 20.21 -1.42 15.04
C GLU A 151 18.85 -0.68 14.99
N VAL A 152 18.08 -0.85 13.91
CA VAL A 152 16.82 -0.12 13.67
C VAL A 152 15.63 -0.74 14.40
N ALA A 153 15.65 -2.06 14.69
CA ALA A 153 14.50 -2.75 15.28
C ALA A 153 14.88 -3.94 16.17
N ILE A 154 14.28 -4.00 17.38
CA ILE A 154 14.39 -5.15 18.28
C ILE A 154 13.49 -6.29 17.74
N ILE A 155 14.04 -7.13 16.86
CA ILE A 155 13.35 -8.31 16.32
C ILE A 155 13.72 -9.56 17.15
N PRO A 156 12.82 -10.09 18.02
CA PRO A 156 13.16 -11.17 18.94
C PRO A 156 13.50 -12.50 18.25
N SER A 157 12.94 -12.75 17.04
CA SER A 157 13.18 -13.99 16.31
C SER A 157 14.30 -13.87 15.27
N LYS A 158 15.41 -14.59 15.50
CA LYS A 158 16.53 -14.72 14.53
C LYS A 158 16.06 -15.21 13.15
N ARG A 159 15.03 -16.05 13.09
CA ARG A 159 14.47 -16.56 11.83
C ARG A 159 13.70 -15.49 11.05
N LEU A 160 12.96 -14.63 11.76
CA LEU A 160 12.24 -13.51 11.15
C LEU A 160 13.23 -12.46 10.63
N ARG A 161 14.23 -12.11 11.45
CA ARG A 161 15.31 -11.19 11.10
C ARG A 161 16.02 -11.59 9.81
N ASN A 162 16.42 -12.86 9.68
CA ASN A 162 17.07 -13.37 8.48
C ASN A 162 16.15 -13.35 7.23
N LYS A 163 14.84 -13.55 7.39
CA LYS A 163 13.89 -13.44 6.27
C LYS A 163 13.74 -11.99 5.79
N ILE A 164 13.67 -11.04 6.72
CA ILE A 164 13.54 -9.62 6.41
C ILE A 164 14.82 -9.12 5.72
N ALA A 165 15.99 -9.48 6.23
CA ALA A 165 17.28 -9.18 5.58
C ALA A 165 17.40 -9.81 4.18
N GLY A 166 16.88 -11.03 4.00
CA GLY A 166 16.83 -11.71 2.70
C GLY A 166 15.88 -11.03 1.71
N PHE A 167 14.75 -10.52 2.20
CA PHE A 167 13.78 -9.80 1.37
C PHE A 167 14.30 -8.42 0.97
N SER A 168 14.88 -7.66 1.91
CA SER A 168 15.47 -6.35 1.63
C SER A 168 16.63 -6.45 0.64
N THR A 169 17.55 -7.40 0.82
CA THR A 169 18.62 -7.66 -0.16
C THR A 169 18.09 -8.03 -1.54
N HIS A 170 17.03 -8.84 -1.61
CA HIS A 170 16.43 -9.19 -2.89
C HIS A 170 15.77 -7.98 -3.55
N LEU A 171 15.12 -7.09 -2.79
CA LEU A 171 14.53 -5.87 -3.33
C LEU A 171 15.59 -4.89 -3.83
N VAL A 172 16.63 -4.63 -3.05
CA VAL A 172 17.75 -3.74 -3.44
C VAL A 172 18.40 -4.23 -4.73
N LYS A 173 18.61 -5.55 -4.87
CA LYS A 173 19.13 -6.17 -6.11
C LYS A 173 18.18 -6.07 -7.30
N ARG A 174 16.87 -5.97 -7.06
CA ARG A 174 15.86 -5.80 -8.11
C ARG A 174 15.77 -4.34 -8.56
N ILE A 175 15.91 -3.40 -7.63
CA ILE A 175 15.96 -1.95 -7.88
C ILE A 175 17.23 -1.58 -8.67
N GLN A 176 18.39 -2.16 -8.33
CA GLN A 176 19.67 -1.87 -8.99
C GLN A 176 19.85 -2.49 -10.39
N LYS A 177 19.01 -3.46 -10.80
CA LYS A 177 19.15 -4.17 -12.08
C LYS A 177 18.34 -3.57 -13.25
N GLY A 178 17.78 -2.37 -13.08
CA GLY A 178 17.06 -1.66 -14.15
C GLY A 178 15.60 -2.09 -14.33
N PRO A 179 14.86 -1.41 -15.22
CA PRO A 179 13.40 -1.42 -15.25
C PRO A 179 12.84 -2.71 -15.84
N ILE A 180 11.85 -3.29 -15.16
CA ILE A 180 11.11 -4.46 -15.61
C ILE A 180 10.07 -4.02 -16.65
N ARG A 181 10.02 -4.72 -17.79
CA ARG A 181 8.95 -4.62 -18.80
C ARG A 181 7.57 -4.72 -18.11
N GLY A 182 6.72 -3.71 -18.33
CA GLY A 182 5.32 -3.72 -17.92
C GLY A 182 4.85 -2.52 -17.10
N ILE A 183 5.73 -1.57 -16.78
CA ILE A 183 5.37 -0.33 -16.07
C ILE A 183 5.96 0.85 -16.85
N SER A 184 5.24 1.29 -17.88
CA SER A 184 5.50 2.57 -18.54
C SER A 184 4.78 3.67 -17.75
N LEU A 185 5.29 3.97 -16.55
CA LEU A 185 4.76 5.04 -15.70
C LEU A 185 5.76 6.17 -15.46
N LYS A 186 7.07 5.93 -15.68
CA LYS A 186 8.09 6.94 -15.37
C LYS A 186 8.03 8.22 -16.21
N LEU A 187 7.56 8.16 -17.45
CA LEU A 187 7.42 9.38 -18.25
C LEU A 187 6.13 10.15 -17.92
N GLN A 188 5.08 9.47 -17.45
CA GLN A 188 3.79 10.09 -17.11
C GLN A 188 3.73 10.58 -15.65
N GLU A 189 4.43 9.93 -14.72
CA GLU A 189 4.51 10.34 -13.32
C GLU A 189 5.40 11.57 -13.15
N GLU A 190 6.53 11.64 -13.85
CA GLU A 190 7.44 12.81 -13.82
C GLU A 190 6.82 14.03 -14.54
N GLU A 191 5.95 13.81 -15.52
CA GLU A 191 5.16 14.87 -16.17
C GLU A 191 3.94 15.29 -15.33
N ARG A 192 3.34 14.36 -14.55
CA ARG A 192 2.29 14.69 -13.56
C ARG A 192 2.83 15.44 -12.36
N GLU A 193 3.97 15.06 -11.80
CA GLU A 193 4.61 15.79 -10.70
C GLU A 193 4.95 17.21 -11.14
N ARG A 194 5.52 17.39 -12.35
CA ARG A 194 5.73 18.73 -12.92
C ARG A 194 4.45 19.52 -13.20
N ARG A 195 3.29 18.86 -13.39
CA ARG A 195 1.98 19.53 -13.54
C ARG A 195 1.29 19.82 -12.22
N MET A 196 1.48 18.99 -11.20
CA MET A 196 0.80 19.09 -9.91
C MET A 196 1.53 20.04 -8.95
N ASP A 197 2.85 20.21 -9.11
CA ASP A 197 3.66 21.16 -8.33
C ASP A 197 3.87 22.51 -9.03
N PHE A 198 3.25 22.73 -10.21
CA PHE A 198 3.30 24.02 -10.89
C PHE A 198 2.31 25.00 -10.26
N VAL A 199 2.79 25.73 -9.27
CA VAL A 199 2.13 26.95 -8.79
C VAL A 199 2.74 28.10 -9.59
N PRO A 200 2.00 28.75 -10.51
CA PRO A 200 2.52 29.91 -11.22
C PRO A 200 2.81 31.06 -10.25
N ASP A 201 3.90 31.78 -10.47
CA ASP A 201 4.35 32.88 -9.61
C ASP A 201 3.35 34.08 -9.61
N GLU A 202 2.43 34.15 -10.57
CA GLU A 202 1.36 35.15 -10.64
C GLU A 202 -0.04 34.48 -10.73
N SER A 203 -0.96 34.95 -9.89
CA SER A 203 -2.34 34.45 -9.83
C SER A 203 -3.14 34.89 -11.05
N ALA A 204 -3.83 33.96 -11.73
CA ALA A 204 -4.65 34.20 -12.94
C ALA A 204 -5.86 35.14 -12.75
N ILE A 205 -6.00 35.79 -11.59
CA ILE A 205 -7.05 36.76 -11.26
C ILE A 205 -6.56 38.21 -11.50
N ASN A 206 -5.24 38.42 -11.68
CA ASN A 206 -4.64 39.73 -11.98
C ASN A 206 -4.25 39.90 -13.45
N THR A 207 -5.05 39.38 -14.38
CA THR A 207 -4.90 39.67 -15.81
C THR A 207 -5.97 40.66 -16.24
N ASP A 208 -5.57 41.87 -16.63
CA ASP A 208 -6.45 42.94 -17.15
C ASP A 208 -7.11 42.58 -18.51
N ARG A 209 -6.89 41.36 -19.02
CA ARG A 209 -7.35 40.89 -20.32
C ARG A 209 -7.94 39.48 -20.22
N ILE A 210 -9.16 39.31 -20.70
CA ILE A 210 -9.93 38.06 -20.69
C ILE A 210 -10.08 37.61 -22.14
N GLU A 211 -9.53 36.45 -22.46
CA GLU A 211 -9.57 35.87 -23.80
C GLU A 211 -10.81 35.00 -23.99
N VAL A 212 -11.63 35.31 -25.00
CA VAL A 212 -12.91 34.63 -25.20
C VAL A 212 -13.08 34.19 -26.66
N ASP A 213 -13.76 33.06 -26.87
CA ASP A 213 -14.06 32.50 -28.19
C ASP A 213 -15.16 33.31 -28.89
N LYS A 214 -15.17 33.34 -30.23
CA LYS A 214 -16.10 34.16 -31.05
C LYS A 214 -17.56 33.96 -30.68
N GLU A 215 -17.99 32.72 -30.48
CA GLU A 215 -19.37 32.38 -30.11
C GLU A 215 -19.81 33.03 -28.79
N THR A 216 -18.88 33.24 -27.86
CA THR A 216 -19.17 33.85 -26.56
C THR A 216 -19.22 35.38 -26.67
N ILE A 217 -18.42 35.97 -27.57
CA ILE A 217 -18.50 37.41 -27.86
C ILE A 217 -19.83 37.74 -28.55
N ASP A 218 -20.25 36.92 -29.52
CA ASP A 218 -21.54 37.12 -30.19
C ASP A 218 -22.71 37.01 -29.21
N LEU A 219 -22.61 36.10 -28.23
CA LEU A 219 -23.55 35.99 -27.11
C LEU A 219 -23.55 37.26 -26.22
N LEU A 220 -22.37 37.78 -25.85
CA LEU A 220 -22.25 39.01 -25.05
C LEU A 220 -22.80 40.24 -25.78
N VAL A 221 -22.60 40.32 -27.10
CA VAL A 221 -23.18 41.35 -27.96
C VAL A 221 -24.70 41.23 -28.01
N SER A 222 -25.24 40.00 -28.11
CA SER A 222 -26.70 39.76 -28.09
C SER A 222 -27.35 40.11 -26.75
N MET A 223 -26.59 40.05 -25.66
CA MET A 223 -27.01 40.43 -24.30
C MET A 223 -26.78 41.92 -23.99
N GLY A 224 -26.31 42.73 -24.95
CA GLY A 224 -26.10 44.16 -24.79
C GLY A 224 -24.88 44.54 -23.93
N MET A 225 -23.92 43.61 -23.77
CA MET A 225 -22.71 43.78 -22.97
C MET A 225 -21.46 43.83 -23.87
N SER A 226 -21.50 44.64 -24.93
CA SER A 226 -20.48 44.68 -25.98
C SER A 226 -19.17 45.38 -25.59
N GLU A 227 -19.16 46.21 -24.54
CA GLU A 227 -18.04 47.09 -24.20
C GLU A 227 -17.48 46.81 -22.79
N LEU A 228 -17.25 45.53 -22.48
CA LEU A 228 -16.52 45.18 -21.27
C LEU A 228 -15.01 45.42 -21.48
N PRO A 229 -14.36 46.29 -20.66
CA PRO A 229 -12.94 46.57 -20.82
C PRO A 229 -12.11 45.30 -20.55
N GLY A 230 -11.22 44.97 -21.47
CA GLY A 230 -10.29 43.84 -21.35
C GLY A 230 -10.71 42.56 -22.08
N VAL A 231 -11.88 42.47 -22.72
CA VAL A 231 -12.29 41.27 -23.47
C VAL A 231 -11.70 41.29 -24.88
N VAL A 232 -10.91 40.28 -25.26
CA VAL A 232 -10.23 40.18 -26.57
C VAL A 232 -10.45 38.82 -27.23
N LEU A 233 -10.57 38.79 -28.55
CA LEU A 233 -10.69 37.56 -29.34
C LEU A 233 -9.38 36.76 -29.35
N LYS A 234 -9.45 35.47 -29.03
CA LYS A 234 -8.28 34.56 -29.03
C LYS A 234 -7.49 34.52 -30.34
N GLU A 235 -8.14 34.74 -31.48
CA GLU A 235 -7.48 34.67 -32.79
C GLU A 235 -6.53 35.85 -33.07
N GLU A 236 -6.74 37.02 -32.45
CA GLU A 236 -5.87 38.18 -32.67
C GLU A 236 -4.49 38.01 -32.02
N VAL A 237 -4.42 37.28 -30.91
CA VAL A 237 -3.19 37.06 -30.13
C VAL A 237 -2.18 36.16 -30.88
N LEU A 238 -2.68 35.20 -31.66
CA LEU A 238 -1.85 34.28 -32.46
C LEU A 238 -1.21 34.95 -33.68
N SER A 239 -1.76 36.06 -34.16
CA SER A 239 -1.21 36.81 -35.31
C SER A 239 -0.02 37.70 -34.94
N LEU A 240 0.09 38.14 -33.67
CA LEU A 240 1.22 38.93 -33.19
C LEU A 240 2.51 38.11 -32.98
N LEU A 241 2.39 36.80 -32.70
CA LEU A 241 3.53 35.93 -32.40
C LEU A 241 4.27 35.42 -33.65
N VAL A 242 3.65 35.54 -34.83
CA VAL A 242 4.20 35.03 -36.11
C VAL A 242 5.08 36.05 -36.84
N VAL A 243 5.11 37.32 -36.39
CA VAL A 243 5.84 38.40 -37.09
C VAL A 243 7.34 38.49 -36.73
N PHE A 244 7.80 37.86 -35.64
CA PHE A 244 9.21 37.84 -35.23
C PHE A 244 9.81 36.43 -35.29
N GLY A 245 10.09 35.91 -36.50
CA GLY A 245 10.79 34.63 -36.62
C GLY A 245 10.96 34.04 -38.03
N GLY A 246 11.08 34.86 -39.08
CA GLY A 246 11.37 34.37 -40.43
C GLY A 246 12.88 34.31 -40.69
N GLY A 247 13.43 33.13 -41.05
CA GLY A 247 14.86 33.02 -41.36
C GLY A 247 15.43 31.69 -41.86
N ARG A 248 15.02 31.25 -43.06
CA ARG A 248 15.79 30.53 -44.11
C ARG A 248 16.35 29.10 -43.91
N GLY A 249 15.96 28.26 -44.89
CA GLY A 249 16.79 27.28 -45.61
C GLY A 249 16.60 25.81 -45.18
N GLY A 250 16.31 24.83 -46.02
CA GLY A 250 16.26 24.72 -47.48
C GLY A 250 16.57 23.26 -47.86
N PHE A 251 15.68 22.65 -48.66
CA PHE A 251 15.91 21.52 -49.59
C PHE A 251 16.49 20.17 -49.12
N GLY A 252 15.81 19.07 -49.51
CA GLY A 252 16.52 17.81 -49.75
C GLY A 252 15.76 16.48 -49.61
N GLY A 253 14.48 16.38 -50.00
CA GLY A 253 13.83 15.07 -50.15
C GLY A 253 14.25 14.36 -51.44
N ARG A 254 14.87 13.18 -51.33
CA ARG A 254 14.95 12.19 -52.42
C ARG A 254 14.30 10.89 -51.95
N GLY A 255 13.18 10.56 -52.59
CA GLY A 255 12.58 9.24 -52.55
C GLY A 255 13.30 8.25 -53.47
N GLY A 256 12.93 6.99 -53.35
CA GLY A 256 13.38 5.92 -54.22
C GLY A 256 13.14 4.56 -53.59
N GLY A 257 11.91 4.07 -53.71
CA GLY A 257 11.63 2.66 -53.48
C GLY A 257 12.22 1.80 -54.59
N HIS A 258 12.58 0.57 -54.24
CA HIS A 258 12.61 -0.55 -55.17
C HIS A 258 12.39 -1.84 -54.39
N GLY A 259 11.36 -2.60 -54.80
CA GLY A 259 11.14 -3.96 -54.34
C GLY A 259 12.01 -4.98 -55.08
N GLY A 260 11.84 -6.24 -54.71
CA GLY A 260 12.25 -7.36 -55.53
C GLY A 260 12.61 -8.62 -54.73
N CYS A 261 11.79 -9.65 -54.95
CA CYS A 261 12.02 -11.09 -54.79
C CYS A 261 12.05 -11.68 -53.37
#